data_AF-A0A8H7D066-F1
#
_entry.id   AF-A0A8H7D066-F1
#
_cell.length_a   1.000
_cell.length_b   1.000
_cell.length_c   1.000
_cell.angle_alpha   90.00
_cell.angle_beta   90.00
_cell.angle_gamma   90.00
#
_symmetry.space_group_name_H-M   'P 1'
#
loop_
_entity.id
_entity.type
_entity.pdbx_description
1 polymer ?
#
loop_
_entity_poly.entity_id
_entity_poly.type
_entity_poly.pdbx_seq_one_letter_code
_entity_poly.pdbx_strand_id
1 'polypeptide(L)' 'MDRRPMFDMIIAFYHGEEATQYLKEFIGPHYAWSDKPIFPALWDSYNRCQFVEDHGNVLFYRDKRGRAVRRPAEKPTPAN' A
#
# COMPACT_ATOMS: atom_id res chain seq x y z
N MET A 1 26.61 28.46 -4.82
CA MET A 1 26.27 28.43 -3.38
C MET A 1 24.87 27.86 -3.27
N ASP A 2 24.78 26.54 -3.36
CA ASP A 2 23.55 25.76 -3.14
C ASP A 2 23.29 25.74 -1.63
N ARG A 3 22.50 26.71 -1.14
CA ARG A 3 21.96 26.66 0.23
C ARG A 3 20.71 25.79 0.23
N ARG A 4 20.83 24.50 -0.11
CA ARG A 4 19.82 23.54 0.34
C ARG A 4 19.97 23.40 1.85
N PRO A 5 19.00 23.87 2.66
CA PRO A 5 19.05 23.62 4.09
C PRO A 5 18.98 22.11 4.27
N MET A 6 20.08 21.55 4.75
CA MET A 6 20.21 20.16 5.19
C MET A 6 19.44 19.97 6.49
N PHE A 7 18.14 20.31 6.51
CA PHE A 7 17.28 20.21 7.69
C PHE A 7 15.79 20.00 7.37
N ASP A 8 15.46 19.60 6.13
CA ASP A 8 14.10 19.22 5.72
C ASP A 8 13.91 17.69 5.64
N MET A 9 14.55 16.93 6.55
CA MET A 9 14.35 15.47 6.62
C MET A 9 12.93 15.10 7.13
N ILE A 10 12.13 16.09 7.52
CA ILE A 10 10.74 15.93 7.90
C ILE A 10 9.90 16.79 6.95
N ILE A 11 9.12 16.14 6.09
CA ILE A 11 8.09 16.80 5.30
C ILE A 11 7.09 17.41 6.30
N ALA A 12 6.96 18.73 6.31
CA ALA A 12 5.96 19.38 7.16
C ALA A 12 4.57 18.91 6.73
N PHE A 13 3.65 18.73 7.68
CA PHE A 13 2.29 18.21 7.45
C PHE A 13 1.56 18.89 6.27
N TYR A 14 1.79 20.19 6.08
CA TYR A 14 1.20 21.00 5.01
C TYR A 14 1.70 20.68 3.58
N HIS A 15 2.85 20.01 3.44
CA HIS A 15 3.38 19.56 2.15
C HIS A 15 3.01 18.09 1.84
N GLY A 16 2.07 17.51 2.61
CA GLY A 16 1.65 16.12 2.42
C GLY A 16 1.00 15.86 1.04
N GLU A 17 0.28 16.84 0.49
CA GLU A 17 -0.32 16.71 -0.84
C GLU A 17 0.75 16.66 -1.95
N GLU A 18 1.75 17.54 -1.88
CA GLU A 18 2.88 17.58 -2.81
C GLU A 18 3.69 16.28 -2.74
N ALA A 19 4.00 15.80 -1.53
CA ALA A 19 4.66 14.51 -1.35
C ALA A 19 3.83 13.34 -1.91
N THR A 20 2.50 13.40 -1.77
CA THR A 20 1.60 12.37 -2.31
C THR A 20 1.62 12.33 -3.84
N GLN A 21 1.78 13.47 -4.52
CA GLN A 21 1.89 13.52 -5.98
C GLN A 21 3.13 12.76 -6.45
N TYR A 22 4.30 13.04 -5.87
CA TYR A 22 5.54 12.34 -6.20
C TYR A 22 5.47 10.84 -5.87
N LEU A 23 4.85 10.47 -4.75
CA LEU A 23 4.65 9.06 -4.38
C LEU A 23 3.73 8.32 -5.35
N LYS A 24 2.67 8.98 -5.83
CA LYS A 24 1.76 8.41 -6.83
C LYS A 24 2.48 8.12 -8.14
N GLU A 25 3.31 9.06 -8.61
CA GLU A 25 4.11 8.88 -9.82
C GLU A 25 5.14 7.75 -9.66
N PHE A 26 5.82 7.71 -8.52
CA PHE A 26 6.83 6.68 -8.24
C PHE A 26 6.25 5.26 -8.12
N ILE A 27 5.12 5.10 -7.41
CA ILE A 27 4.48 3.79 -7.18
C ILE A 27 3.68 3.35 -8.43
N GLY A 28 3.14 4.30 -9.20
CA GLY A 28 2.48 4.07 -10.47
C GLY A 28 1.26 3.13 -10.36
N PRO A 29 1.17 2.06 -11.17
CA PRO A 29 -0.01 1.18 -11.24
C PRO A 29 -0.36 0.47 -9.92
N HIS A 30 0.58 0.41 -8.98
CA HIS A 30 0.40 -0.28 -7.72
C HIS A 30 -0.10 0.65 -6.60
N TYR A 31 -0.28 1.95 -6.87
CA TYR A 31 -0.77 2.90 -5.89
C TYR A 31 -2.24 2.60 -5.57
N ALA A 32 -2.52 2.21 -4.33
CA ALA A 32 -3.87 1.90 -3.87
C ALA A 32 -4.42 3.05 -3.03
N TRP A 33 -5.57 3.58 -3.45
CA TRP A 33 -6.31 4.61 -2.72
C TRP A 33 -7.79 4.27 -2.65
N SER A 34 -8.47 4.79 -1.62
CA SER A 34 -9.88 4.56 -1.35
C SER A 34 -10.48 5.84 -0.76
N ASP A 35 -11.64 6.23 -1.27
CA ASP A 35 -12.49 7.34 -0.83
C ASP A 35 -13.42 6.97 0.33
N LYS A 36 -13.46 5.68 0.71
CA LYS A 36 -14.28 5.18 1.82
C LYS A 36 -14.01 5.95 3.13
N PRO A 37 -15.05 6.29 3.90
CA PRO A 37 -14.88 6.86 5.22
C PRO A 37 -14.09 5.93 6.15
N ILE A 38 -13.36 6.52 7.10
CA ILE A 38 -12.37 5.82 7.93
C ILE A 38 -12.97 4.67 8.75
N PHE A 39 -14.14 4.87 9.37
CA PHE A 39 -14.76 3.85 10.24
C PHE A 39 -15.27 2.62 9.47
N PRO A 40 -16.01 2.76 8.36
CA PRO A 40 -16.34 1.62 7.48
C PRO A 40 -15.10 0.89 6.97
N ALA A 41 -14.06 1.62 6.53
CA ALA A 41 -12.83 1.01 6.04
C ALA A 41 -12.10 0.21 7.13
N LEU A 42 -12.09 0.73 8.36
CA LEU A 42 -11.56 0.04 9.53
C LEU A 42 -12.35 -1.23 9.84
N TRP A 43 -13.69 -1.16 9.83
CA TRP A 43 -14.56 -2.31 10.07
C TRP A 43 -14.40 -3.41 9.01
N ASP A 44 -14.28 -3.03 7.73
CA ASP A 44 -13.97 -3.95 6.63
C ASP A 44 -12.63 -4.65 6.88
N SER A 45 -11.62 -3.89 7.28
CA SER A 45 -10.26 -4.41 7.53
C SER A 45 -10.25 -5.39 8.70
N TYR A 46 -10.92 -5.07 9.80
CA TYR A 46 -11.05 -5.94 10.95
C TYR A 46 -11.72 -7.28 10.60
N ASN A 47 -12.75 -7.26 9.76
CA ASN A 47 -13.46 -8.48 9.38
C ASN A 47 -12.78 -9.28 8.27
N ARG A 48 -11.99 -8.65 7.39
CA ARG A 48 -11.39 -9.30 6.22
C ARG A 48 -9.92 -9.66 6.39
N CYS A 49 -9.22 -9.08 7.36
CA CYS A 49 -7.79 -9.29 7.57
C CYS A 49 -7.51 -10.04 8.88
N GLN A 50 -7.89 -11.31 8.96
CA GLN A 50 -7.90 -12.05 10.22
C GLN A 50 -6.70 -12.97 10.41
N PHE A 51 -6.21 -13.58 9.33
CA PHE A 51 -5.04 -14.45 9.41
C PHE A 51 -4.22 -14.38 8.11
N VAL A 52 -2.99 -14.87 8.22
CA VAL A 52 -2.05 -15.06 7.12
C VAL A 52 -1.70 -16.55 7.09
N GLU A 53 -1.59 -17.15 5.91
CA GLU A 53 -1.21 -18.57 5.79
C GLU A 53 0.27 -18.77 6.09
N ASP A 54 0.63 -19.91 6.67
CA ASP A 54 2.03 -20.20 7.03
C ASP A 54 2.91 -20.60 5.83
N HIS A 55 2.30 -20.85 4.67
CA HIS A 55 2.97 -21.41 3.50
C HIS A 55 2.91 -20.48 2.30
N GLY A 56 4.07 -19.99 1.86
CA GLY A 56 4.21 -19.17 0.67
C GLY A 56 5.36 -18.17 0.78
N ASN A 57 5.84 -17.68 -0.37
CA ASN A 57 6.85 -16.61 -0.41
C ASN A 57 6.18 -15.22 -0.31
N VAL A 58 5.02 -15.05 -0.96
CA VAL A 58 4.21 -13.83 -0.88
C VAL A 58 2.84 -14.20 -0.32
N LEU A 59 2.50 -13.63 0.84
CA LEU A 59 1.31 -13.96 1.59
C LEU A 59 0.40 -12.73 1.72
N PHE A 60 -0.91 -12.96 1.67
CA PHE A 60 -1.91 -11.91 1.82
C PHE A 60 -2.86 -12.25 2.97
N TYR A 61 -3.42 -11.21 3.59
CA TYR A 61 -4.44 -11.35 4.61
C TYR A 61 -5.72 -12.01 4.07
N ARG A 62 -6.31 -12.90 4.89
CA ARG A 62 -7.53 -13.64 4.58
C ARG A 62 -8.61 -13.43 5.63
N ASP A 63 -9.88 -13.56 5.20
CA ASP A 63 -11.05 -13.56 6.07
C ASP A 63 -11.25 -14.90 6.80
N LYS A 64 -12.20 -15.02 7.74
CA LYS A 64 -12.52 -16.31 8.43
C LYS A 64 -12.83 -17.47 7.50
N ARG A 65 -13.21 -17.18 6.25
CA ARG A 65 -13.56 -18.18 5.23
C ARG A 65 -12.37 -18.49 4.32
N GLY A 66 -11.18 -17.98 4.64
CA GLY A 66 -9.94 -18.19 3.88
C GLY A 66 -9.84 -17.40 2.58
N ARG A 67 -10.67 -16.37 2.36
CA ARG A 67 -10.69 -15.59 1.11
C ARG A 67 -9.76 -14.38 1.23
N ALA A 68 -8.91 -14.18 0.23
CA ALA A 68 -8.06 -12.99 0.10
C ALA A 68 -8.67 -12.01 -0.92
N VAL A 69 -8.59 -10.71 -0.63
CA VAL A 69 -9.06 -9.64 -1.54
C VAL A 69 -8.05 -9.36 -2.65
N ARG A 70 -6.75 -9.48 -2.35
CA ARG A 70 -5.65 -9.29 -3.30
C ARG A 70 -4.92 -10.61 -3.51
N ARG A 71 -4.34 -10.75 -4.69
CA ARG A 71 -3.50 -11.89 -5.07
C ARG A 71 -2.16 -11.36 -5.58
N PRO A 72 -1.09 -12.14 -5.46
CA PRO A 72 0.19 -11.76 -6.04
C PRO A 72 0.05 -11.64 -7.55
N ALA A 73 0.81 -10.72 -8.15
CA ALA A 73 0.97 -10.71 -9.60
C ALA A 73 1.55 -12.06 -10.03
N GLU A 74 1.05 -12.61 -11.14
CA GLU A 74 1.68 -13.78 -11.74
C GLU A 74 3.13 -13.43 -12.08
N LYS A 75 4.05 -14.33 -11.75
CA LYS A 75 5.45 -14.17 -12.16
C LYS A 75 5.44 -14.17 -13.70
N PRO A 76 6.12 -13.22 -14.36
CA PRO A 76 6.29 -13.30 -15.80
C PRO A 76 6.99 -14.64 -16.10
N THR A 77 6.33 -15.49 -16.87
CA THR A 77 6.94 -16.72 -17.41
C THR A 77 8.23 -16.31 -18.11
N PRO A 78 9.40 -16.87 -17.75
CA PRO A 78 10.60 -16.60 -18.52
C PRO A 78 10.33 -17.04 -19.96
N ALA A 79 10.44 -16.10 -20.90
CA ALA A 79 10.38 -16.41 -22.32
C ALA A 79 11.46 -17.45 -22.62
N ASN A 80 11.06 -18.60 -23.17
CA ASN A 80 11.99 -19.60 -23.71
C ASN A 80 12.89 -18.99 -24.78
#